data_AF-A0AAV8C405-F1
#
_entry.id   AF-A0AAV8C405-F1
#
_cell.length_a   1.000
_cell.length_b   1.000
_cell.length_c   1.000
_cell.angle_alpha   90.00
_cell.angle_beta   90.00
_cell.angle_gamma   90.00
#
_symmetry.space_group_name_H-M   'P 1'
#
loop_
_entity.id
_entity.type
_entity.pdbx_description
1 polymer ?
#
loop_
_entity_poly.entity_id
_entity_poly.type
_entity_poly.pdbx_seq_one_letter_code
_entity_poly.pdbx_strand_id
1 'polypeptide(L)'
;MKNSFLFIILLQFFSILLISSKAQPQSSLNKGSSQLVEHYDQPFLVSQDGTFACGFYPDPVGVNVFYFSIWLTNSIEKTVAWTANRDSPVNGHGSKIKFGRDGNLFLRDFNGSEVWSTSTGGSSASTISLHDSGNLVINDRKVSWEALPELCQVHGLCGENGICDYLGDQMRCSCLPGYEMKNPNNWNEGCRPKFTYSCNKIQSRFVQIPQVDFYGFDLAYKEKISYDDCEQLCLQNCTCTGFSYRLTGAGFCYPKEIEMYLNQSRKDIR
;
A
#
# COMPACT_ATOMS: atom_id res chain seq x y z
N MET A 1 -10.10 60.12 -17.66
CA MET A 1 -10.14 58.90 -18.50
C MET A 1 -8.80 58.17 -18.69
N LYS A 2 -7.62 58.79 -18.48
CA LYS A 2 -6.32 58.11 -18.64
C LYS A 2 -5.88 57.23 -17.45
N ASN A 3 -6.38 57.48 -16.24
CA ASN A 3 -6.01 56.69 -15.04
C ASN A 3 -6.81 55.39 -14.86
N SER A 4 -7.93 55.21 -15.57
CA SER A 4 -8.74 53.99 -15.46
C SER A 4 -8.14 52.82 -16.24
N PHE A 5 -7.47 53.11 -17.37
CA PHE A 5 -6.81 52.08 -18.20
C PHE A 5 -5.58 51.45 -17.53
N LEU A 6 -4.82 52.22 -16.74
CA LEU A 6 -3.64 51.70 -16.03
C LEU A 6 -4.01 50.70 -14.92
N PHE A 7 -5.18 50.90 -14.29
CA PHE A 7 -5.66 50.06 -13.20
C PHE A 7 -6.17 48.69 -13.69
N ILE A 8 -6.75 48.64 -14.90
CA ILE A 8 -7.23 47.40 -15.51
C ILE A 8 -6.05 46.50 -15.94
N ILE A 9 -4.94 47.07 -16.41
CA ILE A 9 -3.73 46.31 -16.78
C ILE A 9 -3.05 45.70 -15.54
N LEU A 10 -3.01 46.42 -14.41
CA LEU A 10 -2.48 45.89 -13.14
C LEU A 10 -3.34 44.74 -12.56
N LEU A 11 -4.67 44.80 -12.71
CA LEU A 11 -5.57 43.71 -12.30
C LEU A 11 -5.42 42.45 -13.17
N GLN A 12 -5.11 42.60 -14.46
CA GLN A 12 -4.86 41.46 -15.36
C GLN A 12 -3.52 40.78 -15.03
N PHE A 13 -2.50 41.53 -14.61
CA PHE A 13 -1.23 40.95 -14.15
C PHE A 13 -1.33 40.27 -12.78
N PHE A 14 -2.18 40.76 -11.87
CA PHE A 14 -2.41 40.11 -10.58
C PHE A 14 -3.23 38.81 -10.70
N SER A 15 -4.03 38.68 -11.77
CA SER A 15 -4.83 37.49 -12.06
C SER A 15 -4.02 36.33 -12.67
N ILE A 16 -2.84 36.59 -13.24
CA ILE A 16 -1.99 35.58 -13.89
C ILE A 16 -1.03 34.91 -12.87
N LEU A 17 -0.93 35.43 -11.64
CA LEU A 17 -0.07 34.89 -10.57
C LEU A 17 -0.75 33.86 -9.65
N LEU A 18 -1.98 33.45 -9.96
CA LEU A 18 -2.68 32.35 -9.27
C LEU A 18 -2.77 31.09 -10.14
N ILE A 19 -1.68 30.74 -10.82
CA ILE A 19 -1.50 29.33 -11.20
C ILE A 19 -1.05 28.64 -9.91
N SER A 20 -1.99 28.01 -9.21
CA SER A 20 -1.65 27.02 -8.17
C SER A 20 -0.84 25.92 -8.85
N SER A 21 0.49 26.05 -8.82
CA SER A 21 1.39 24.99 -9.21
C SER A 21 1.21 23.89 -8.17
N LYS A 22 0.41 22.86 -8.47
CA LYS A 22 0.53 21.62 -7.71
C LYS A 22 2.00 21.21 -7.79
N ALA A 23 2.70 21.27 -6.66
CA ALA A 23 4.09 20.83 -6.59
C ALA A 23 4.15 19.40 -7.14
N GLN A 24 5.10 19.15 -8.05
CA GLN A 24 5.27 17.81 -8.59
C GLN A 24 5.62 16.83 -7.46
N PRO A 25 5.21 15.56 -7.54
CA PRO A 25 5.60 14.54 -6.57
C PRO A 25 7.13 14.48 -6.46
N GLN A 26 7.64 14.57 -5.24
CA GLN A 26 9.06 14.42 -4.98
C GLN A 26 9.38 12.94 -4.83
N SER A 27 9.70 12.28 -5.94
CA SER A 27 9.98 10.83 -6.01
C SER A 27 11.42 10.45 -5.72
N SER A 28 12.34 11.44 -5.67
CA SER A 28 13.73 11.19 -5.31
C SER A 28 14.38 12.34 -4.53
N LEU A 29 15.41 11.99 -3.76
CA LEU A 29 16.21 12.89 -2.95
C LEU A 29 17.70 12.56 -3.09
N ASN A 30 18.53 13.60 -3.08
CA ASN A 30 19.98 13.45 -3.06
C ASN A 30 20.50 13.27 -1.63
N LYS A 31 21.76 12.82 -1.53
CA LYS A 31 22.54 12.82 -0.28
C LYS A 31 22.42 14.13 0.51
N GLY A 32 22.31 14.01 1.82
CA GLY A 32 22.20 15.12 2.77
C GLY A 32 20.78 15.50 3.13
N SER A 33 19.79 15.00 2.40
CA SER A 33 18.36 15.19 2.67
C SER A 33 17.94 14.60 4.01
N SER A 34 17.02 15.26 4.70
CA SER A 34 16.49 14.82 6.00
C SER A 34 15.11 15.39 6.27
N GLN A 35 14.36 14.73 7.13
CA GLN A 35 13.09 15.23 7.63
C GLN A 35 13.01 15.00 9.14
N LEU A 36 12.47 15.99 9.85
CA LEU A 36 12.14 15.91 11.26
C LEU A 36 10.74 15.34 11.44
N VAL A 37 10.52 14.61 12.53
CA VAL A 37 9.22 13.99 12.85
C VAL A 37 8.12 15.03 13.03
N GLU A 38 8.44 16.26 13.42
CA GLU A 38 7.49 17.37 13.53
C GLU A 38 6.85 17.76 12.18
N HIS A 39 7.47 17.35 11.07
CA HIS A 39 6.96 17.55 9.71
C HIS A 39 6.31 16.28 9.13
N TYR A 40 5.79 15.39 9.98
CA TYR A 40 5.15 14.13 9.55
C TYR A 40 3.87 14.32 8.70
N ASP A 41 3.29 15.52 8.70
CA ASP A 41 2.17 15.89 7.85
C ASP A 41 2.55 15.88 6.36
N GLN A 42 3.84 16.05 6.05
CA GLN A 42 4.38 15.95 4.71
C GLN A 42 5.11 14.61 4.49
N PRO A 43 4.95 13.97 3.34
CA PRO A 43 5.71 12.78 3.00
C PRO A 43 7.19 13.13 2.78
N PHE A 44 8.08 12.19 3.11
CA PHE A 44 9.50 12.26 2.77
C PHE A 44 9.72 12.12 1.26
N LEU A 45 9.01 11.16 0.64
CA LEU A 45 8.95 10.95 -0.81
C LEU A 45 7.54 10.53 -1.21
N VAL A 46 7.17 10.85 -2.43
CA VAL A 46 5.92 10.40 -3.08
C VAL A 46 6.30 9.79 -4.43
N SER A 47 5.76 8.62 -4.77
CA SER A 47 5.98 7.99 -6.07
C SER A 47 5.52 8.90 -7.21
N GLN A 48 6.02 8.66 -8.42
CA GLN A 48 5.79 9.54 -9.56
C GLN A 48 4.31 9.60 -9.95
N ASP A 49 3.63 8.47 -9.82
CA ASP A 49 2.18 8.33 -10.04
C ASP A 49 1.32 8.78 -8.85
N GLY A 50 1.96 9.08 -7.71
CA GLY A 50 1.30 9.47 -6.47
C GLY A 50 0.67 8.33 -5.68
N THR A 51 0.79 7.07 -6.10
CA THR A 51 0.17 5.90 -5.44
C THR A 51 0.77 5.59 -4.07
N PHE A 52 2.09 5.76 -3.93
CA PHE A 52 2.82 5.49 -2.71
C PHE A 52 3.46 6.75 -2.14
N ALA A 53 3.52 6.81 -0.82
CA ALA A 53 4.35 7.76 -0.12
C ALA A 53 5.12 7.07 0.99
N CYS A 54 6.25 7.64 1.38
CA CYS A 54 6.97 7.22 2.57
C CYS A 54 7.30 8.42 3.44
N GLY A 55 7.51 8.19 4.73
CA GLY A 55 7.76 9.25 5.71
C GLY A 55 7.45 8.81 7.13
N PHE A 56 7.36 9.79 8.03
CA PHE A 56 6.90 9.54 9.38
C PHE A 56 5.41 9.20 9.40
N TYR A 57 5.07 8.13 10.11
CA TYR A 57 3.73 7.60 10.24
C TYR A 57 3.39 7.47 11.73
N PRO A 58 2.38 8.19 12.24
CA PRO A 58 1.99 8.12 13.64
C PRO A 58 1.31 6.79 13.94
N ASP A 59 1.56 6.24 15.13
CA ASP A 59 0.78 5.13 15.65
C ASP A 59 -0.68 5.59 15.89
N PRO A 60 -1.70 4.85 15.42
CA PRO A 60 -3.10 5.25 15.61
C PRO A 60 -3.55 5.30 17.07
N VAL A 61 -2.87 4.58 17.97
CA VAL A 61 -3.24 4.43 19.38
C VAL A 61 -2.22 5.12 20.30
N GLY A 62 -0.94 5.05 19.94
CA GLY A 62 0.19 5.56 20.69
C GLY A 62 0.38 7.07 20.55
N VAL A 63 0.34 7.79 21.67
CA VAL A 63 0.70 9.22 21.71
C VAL A 63 2.21 9.37 21.59
N ASN A 64 2.68 10.20 20.65
CA ASN A 64 4.10 10.43 20.37
C ASN A 64 4.90 9.18 19.97
N VAL A 65 4.23 8.19 19.39
CA VAL A 65 4.85 6.97 18.87
C VAL A 65 4.85 7.05 17.34
N PHE A 66 6.03 7.01 16.73
CA PHE A 66 6.18 7.17 15.29
C PHE A 66 7.04 6.08 14.66
N TYR A 67 6.68 5.77 13.43
CA TYR A 67 7.41 4.86 12.56
C TYR A 67 7.83 5.58 11.28
N PHE A 68 8.87 5.09 10.62
CA PHE A 68 9.15 5.43 9.23
C PHE A 68 8.59 4.32 8.34
N SER A 69 7.59 4.65 7.53
CA SER A 69 6.79 3.67 6.79
C SER A 69 6.62 4.07 5.33
N ILE A 70 6.25 3.10 4.51
CA ILE A 70 5.73 3.26 3.15
C ILE A 70 4.25 2.92 3.19
N TRP A 71 3.39 3.75 2.60
CA TRP A 71 1.94 3.56 2.59
C TRP A 71 1.29 3.94 1.26
N LEU A 72 0.07 3.46 1.07
CA LEU A 72 -0.82 3.84 -0.03
C LEU A 72 -1.49 5.18 0.24
N THR A 73 -1.35 6.13 -0.67
CA THR A 73 -1.86 7.51 -0.50
C THR A 73 -3.38 7.60 -0.63
N ASN A 74 -3.98 6.79 -1.49
CA ASN A 74 -5.42 6.82 -1.81
C ASN A 74 -6.26 5.90 -0.90
N SER A 75 -5.68 5.37 0.17
CA SER A 75 -6.40 4.57 1.17
C SER A 75 -6.94 5.46 2.29
N ILE A 76 -8.17 5.18 2.74
CA ILE A 76 -8.86 5.92 3.83
C ILE A 76 -7.99 5.99 5.09
N GLU A 77 -7.25 4.92 5.39
CA GLU A 77 -6.39 4.81 6.57
C GLU A 77 -4.89 4.77 6.22
N LYS A 78 -4.49 5.19 5.01
CA LYS A 78 -3.09 5.12 4.55
C LYS A 78 -2.44 3.76 4.83
N THR A 79 -3.04 2.70 4.27
CA THR A 79 -2.59 1.31 4.42
C THR A 79 -1.06 1.19 4.32
N VAL A 80 -0.43 0.69 5.38
CA VAL A 80 1.03 0.58 5.50
C VAL A 80 1.51 -0.66 4.73
N ALA A 81 2.40 -0.44 3.77
CA ALA A 81 3.04 -1.48 2.96
C ALA A 81 4.33 -2.01 3.58
N TRP A 82 5.07 -1.15 4.29
CA TRP A 82 6.34 -1.51 4.91
C TRP A 82 6.68 -0.53 6.04
N THR A 83 7.44 -0.99 7.03
CA THR A 83 7.89 -0.18 8.18
C THR A 83 9.33 -0.51 8.53
N ALA A 84 10.17 0.52 8.64
CA ALA A 84 11.59 0.41 8.94
C ALA A 84 11.84 -0.06 10.38
N ASN A 85 11.28 0.67 11.33
CA ASN A 85 11.56 0.55 12.75
C ASN A 85 10.40 -0.11 13.51
N ARG A 86 9.87 -1.20 12.96
CA ARG A 86 8.65 -1.89 13.47
C ARG A 86 8.77 -2.28 14.95
N ASP A 87 9.94 -2.75 15.37
CA ASP A 87 10.16 -3.23 16.74
C ASP A 87 10.62 -2.14 17.71
N SER A 88 10.99 -0.97 17.18
CA SER A 88 11.62 0.13 17.92
C SER A 88 11.04 1.47 17.44
N PRO A 89 9.83 1.86 17.88
CA PRO A 89 9.26 3.16 17.54
C PRO A 89 10.11 4.32 18.06
N VAL A 90 10.00 5.47 17.41
CA VAL A 90 10.70 6.70 17.82
C VAL A 90 9.73 7.74 18.38
N ASN A 91 10.27 8.72 19.12
CA ASN A 91 9.47 9.77 19.72
C ASN A 91 8.93 10.75 18.66
N GLY A 92 7.73 11.29 18.90
CA GLY A 92 7.09 12.32 18.07
C GLY A 92 7.73 13.71 18.08
N HIS A 93 8.84 13.89 18.79
CA HIS A 93 9.57 15.16 18.86
C HIS A 93 11.08 14.91 18.79
N GLY A 94 11.80 15.65 17.95
CA GLY A 94 13.25 15.59 17.79
C GLY A 94 13.79 14.41 16.98
N SER A 95 12.96 13.40 16.70
CA SER A 95 13.33 12.27 15.84
C SER A 95 13.53 12.70 14.38
N LYS A 96 14.43 12.03 13.67
CA LYS A 96 14.88 12.45 12.34
C LYS A 96 15.28 11.29 11.46
N ILE A 97 14.71 11.24 10.27
CA ILE A 97 15.21 10.40 9.17
C ILE A 97 16.19 11.22 8.33
N LYS A 98 17.32 10.62 7.94
CA LYS A 98 18.33 11.30 7.13
C LYS A 98 18.98 10.35 6.14
N PHE A 99 19.04 10.77 4.88
CA PHE A 99 19.91 10.17 3.87
C PHE A 99 21.26 10.88 3.94
N GLY A 100 22.23 10.24 4.59
CA GLY A 100 23.55 10.78 4.87
C GLY A 100 24.40 11.02 3.62
N ARG A 101 25.46 11.83 3.77
CA ARG A 101 26.44 12.06 2.68
C ARG A 101 27.32 10.84 2.39
N ASP A 102 27.37 9.92 3.34
CA ASP A 102 27.99 8.60 3.24
C ASP A 102 27.14 7.57 2.46
N GLY A 103 25.92 7.93 2.04
CA GLY A 103 25.01 7.02 1.35
C GLY A 103 24.23 6.09 2.28
N ASN A 104 24.25 6.33 3.60
CA ASN A 104 23.43 5.59 4.56
C ASN A 104 22.09 6.30 4.80
N LEU A 105 20.97 5.58 4.76
CA LEU A 105 19.69 6.09 5.27
C LEU A 105 19.56 5.61 6.72
N PHE A 106 19.36 6.54 7.65
CA PHE A 106 19.25 6.21 9.06
C PHE A 106 18.19 7.05 9.77
N LEU A 107 17.55 6.42 10.75
CA LEU A 107 16.55 7.00 11.64
C LEU A 107 17.16 7.15 13.03
N ARG A 108 17.12 8.38 13.56
CA ARG A 108 17.54 8.68 14.93
C ARG A 108 16.37 9.18 15.76
N ASP A 109 16.36 8.75 17.02
CA ASP A 109 15.42 9.23 18.03
C ASP A 109 15.88 10.58 18.63
N PHE A 110 15.03 11.21 19.44
CA PHE A 110 15.25 12.53 20.02
C PHE A 110 16.57 12.69 20.80
N ASN A 111 17.07 11.59 21.40
CA ASN A 111 18.32 11.56 22.17
C ASN A 111 19.57 11.38 21.28
N GLY A 112 19.40 11.27 19.96
CA GLY A 112 20.47 11.07 18.99
C GLY A 112 20.85 9.61 18.75
N SER A 113 20.23 8.65 19.45
CA SER A 113 20.41 7.22 19.22
C SER A 113 19.92 6.84 17.83
N GLU A 114 20.73 6.08 17.09
CA GLU A 114 20.29 5.45 15.84
C GLU A 114 19.43 4.24 16.17
N VAL A 115 18.18 4.26 15.69
CA VAL A 115 17.18 3.22 15.96
C VAL A 115 17.06 2.25 14.79
N TRP A 116 17.33 2.74 13.58
CA TRP A 116 17.31 1.92 12.37
C TRP A 116 18.23 2.53 11.29
N SER A 117 18.86 1.70 10.47
CA SER A 117 19.55 2.16 9.26
C SER A 117 19.65 1.08 8.18
N THR A 118 19.95 1.49 6.96
CA THR A 118 20.15 0.59 5.81
C THR A 118 21.53 -0.06 5.79
N SER A 119 22.45 0.38 6.66
CA SER A 119 23.84 -0.09 6.70
C SER A 119 24.59 0.04 5.37
N THR A 120 24.25 1.06 4.57
CA THR A 120 24.84 1.33 3.24
C THR A 120 25.93 2.40 3.26
N GLY A 121 26.43 2.76 4.44
CA GLY A 121 27.49 3.75 4.61
C GLY A 121 28.76 3.38 3.86
N GLY A 122 29.35 4.36 3.16
CA GLY A 122 30.52 4.14 2.32
C GLY A 122 30.21 3.69 0.88
N SER A 123 28.93 3.50 0.55
CA SER A 123 28.52 3.23 -0.83
C SER A 123 28.64 4.48 -1.72
N SER A 124 28.77 4.25 -3.03
CA SER A 124 28.71 5.32 -4.04
C SER A 124 27.28 5.81 -4.29
N ALA A 125 26.26 5.25 -3.62
CA ALA A 125 24.85 5.55 -3.85
C ALA A 125 24.56 7.03 -3.61
N SER A 126 24.07 7.75 -4.62
CA SER A 126 23.92 9.21 -4.63
C SER A 126 22.48 9.66 -4.37
N THR A 127 21.53 8.76 -4.60
CA THR A 127 20.10 9.05 -4.66
C THR A 127 19.32 8.01 -3.85
N ILE A 128 18.23 8.47 -3.24
CA ILE A 128 17.15 7.63 -2.74
C ILE A 128 15.88 7.95 -3.52
N SER A 129 15.15 6.93 -3.96
CA SER A 129 13.93 7.08 -4.77
C SER A 129 12.82 6.14 -4.31
N LEU A 130 11.57 6.63 -4.34
CA LEU A 130 10.37 5.82 -4.14
C LEU A 130 9.76 5.53 -5.50
N HIS A 131 9.77 4.26 -5.90
CA HIS A 131 9.23 3.83 -7.19
C HIS A 131 7.70 3.70 -7.13
N ASP A 132 7.03 3.70 -8.28
CA ASP A 132 5.57 3.48 -8.38
C ASP A 132 5.15 2.07 -7.93
N SER A 133 6.09 1.14 -7.82
CA SER A 133 5.86 -0.15 -7.15
C SER A 133 5.78 -0.03 -5.63
N GLY A 134 6.13 1.10 -5.03
CA GLY A 134 6.27 1.26 -3.58
C GLY A 134 7.63 0.79 -3.05
N ASN A 135 8.56 0.34 -3.91
CA ASN A 135 9.91 0.01 -3.48
C ASN A 135 10.72 1.29 -3.23
N LEU A 136 11.25 1.44 -2.02
CA LEU A 136 12.18 2.51 -1.66
C LEU A 136 13.60 2.02 -1.94
N VAL A 137 14.30 2.68 -2.87
CA VAL A 137 15.57 2.22 -3.41
C VAL A 137 16.66 3.25 -3.14
N ILE A 138 17.83 2.78 -2.70
CA ILE A 138 19.06 3.57 -2.59
C ILE A 138 19.99 3.11 -3.70
N ASN A 139 20.33 4.00 -4.63
CA ASN A 139 21.13 3.67 -5.79
C ASN A 139 22.00 4.84 -6.30
N ASP A 140 22.89 4.48 -7.21
CA ASP A 140 23.56 5.37 -8.15
C ASP A 140 23.57 4.64 -9.50
N ARG A 141 24.72 4.07 -9.90
CA ARG A 141 24.81 3.14 -11.05
C ARG A 141 24.33 1.72 -10.74
N LYS A 142 24.31 1.34 -9.46
CA LYS A 142 23.87 0.02 -8.96
C LYS A 142 22.99 0.22 -7.74
N VAL A 143 22.00 -0.65 -7.57
CA VAL A 143 21.19 -0.74 -6.35
C VAL A 143 22.10 -1.15 -5.19
N SER A 144 22.12 -0.33 -4.14
CA SER A 144 22.88 -0.59 -2.91
C SER A 144 21.97 -1.15 -1.81
N TRP A 145 20.71 -0.74 -1.80
CA TRP A 145 19.68 -1.26 -0.91
C TRP A 145 18.29 -0.99 -1.48
N GLU A 146 17.35 -1.82 -1.09
CA GLU A 146 15.93 -1.67 -1.39
C GLU A 146 15.11 -2.20 -0.22
N ALA A 147 13.98 -1.56 0.05
CA ALA A 147 13.06 -1.98 1.10
C ALA A 147 12.41 -3.33 0.78
N LEU A 148 12.32 -3.69 -0.51
CA LEU A 148 11.62 -4.86 -1.04
C LEU A 148 10.32 -5.13 -0.28
N PRO A 149 9.32 -4.24 -0.40
CA PRO A 149 8.02 -4.59 0.13
C PRO A 149 7.57 -5.86 -0.58
N GLU A 150 7.25 -6.91 0.18
CA GLU A 150 6.48 -8.02 -0.35
C GLU A 150 5.05 -7.50 -0.60
N LEU A 151 4.90 -6.75 -1.68
CA LEU A 151 3.67 -6.01 -1.98
C LEU A 151 2.46 -6.94 -1.93
N CYS A 152 2.47 -8.12 -2.55
CA CYS A 152 1.32 -9.03 -2.45
C CYS A 152 1.06 -9.62 -1.03
N GLN A 153 1.86 -9.27 -0.01
CA GLN A 153 1.54 -9.52 1.41
C GLN A 153 0.84 -8.33 2.08
N VAL A 154 0.85 -7.15 1.48
CA VAL A 154 0.20 -5.96 2.01
C VAL A 154 -1.29 -6.03 1.70
N HIS A 155 -2.07 -6.29 2.74
CA HIS A 155 -3.53 -6.36 2.67
C HIS A 155 -4.13 -5.10 2.03
N GLY A 156 -5.08 -5.31 1.12
CA GLY A 156 -5.86 -4.23 0.52
C GLY A 156 -5.23 -3.52 -0.68
N LEU A 157 -4.01 -3.87 -1.09
CA LEU A 157 -3.38 -3.27 -2.28
C LEU A 157 -4.25 -3.40 -3.53
N CYS A 158 -4.58 -4.61 -3.99
CA CYS A 158 -5.35 -4.77 -5.23
C CYS A 158 -6.84 -4.37 -5.13
N GLY A 159 -7.23 -3.76 -4.02
CA GLY A 159 -8.60 -3.41 -3.72
C GLY A 159 -9.52 -4.63 -3.58
N GLU A 160 -10.78 -4.35 -3.30
CA GLU A 160 -11.84 -5.34 -3.13
C GLU A 160 -11.94 -6.28 -4.35
N ASN A 161 -12.05 -7.59 -4.14
CA ASN A 161 -12.14 -8.61 -5.20
C ASN A 161 -10.95 -8.62 -6.19
N GLY A 162 -9.80 -8.07 -5.78
CA GLY A 162 -8.55 -8.08 -6.53
C GLY A 162 -7.60 -9.21 -6.12
N ILE A 163 -7.00 -9.87 -7.11
CA ILE A 163 -5.90 -10.84 -6.98
C ILE A 163 -4.59 -10.09 -7.21
N CYS A 164 -3.61 -10.34 -6.35
CA CYS A 164 -2.22 -9.95 -6.56
C CYS A 164 -1.37 -11.13 -6.94
N ASP A 165 -0.65 -10.95 -8.04
CA ASP A 165 0.43 -11.81 -8.44
C ASP A 165 1.62 -10.99 -8.93
N TYR A 166 2.73 -11.66 -9.17
CA TYR A 166 3.92 -11.04 -9.75
C TYR A 166 4.06 -11.53 -11.19
N LEU A 167 4.26 -10.59 -12.10
CA LEU A 167 4.67 -10.87 -13.48
C LEU A 167 6.15 -10.49 -13.64
N GLY A 168 7.03 -11.47 -13.46
CA GLY A 168 8.47 -11.18 -13.28
C GLY A 168 8.69 -10.45 -11.96
N ASP A 169 9.42 -9.34 -11.98
CA ASP A 169 9.69 -8.52 -10.79
C ASP A 169 8.63 -7.43 -10.53
N GLN A 170 7.57 -7.38 -11.36
CA GLN A 170 6.52 -6.37 -11.25
C GLN A 170 5.27 -6.97 -10.60
N MET A 171 4.81 -6.35 -9.51
CA MET A 171 3.50 -6.63 -8.93
C MET A 171 2.40 -6.32 -9.94
N ARG A 172 1.41 -7.21 -10.04
CA ARG A 172 0.24 -7.06 -10.88
C ARG A 172 -1.02 -7.33 -10.08
N CYS A 173 -1.99 -6.45 -10.28
CA CYS A 173 -3.36 -6.69 -9.84
C CYS A 173 -4.22 -7.19 -11.01
N SER A 174 -5.05 -8.19 -10.73
CA SER A 174 -6.05 -8.71 -11.66
C SER A 174 -7.37 -8.98 -10.92
N CYS A 175 -8.47 -9.12 -11.64
CA CYS A 175 -9.76 -9.39 -11.01
C CYS A 175 -10.04 -10.88 -10.92
N LEU A 176 -10.84 -11.26 -9.93
CA LEU A 176 -11.43 -12.59 -9.85
C LEU A 176 -12.17 -12.95 -11.16
N PRO A 177 -12.25 -14.23 -11.55
CA PRO A 177 -13.05 -14.65 -12.69
C PRO A 177 -14.51 -14.16 -12.58
N GLY A 178 -15.02 -13.52 -13.63
CA GLY A 178 -16.36 -12.92 -13.63
C GLY A 178 -16.43 -11.51 -13.06
N TYR A 179 -15.30 -10.92 -12.67
CA TYR A 179 -15.19 -9.52 -12.24
C TYR A 179 -14.42 -8.68 -13.27
N GLU A 180 -14.51 -7.35 -13.13
CA GLU A 180 -13.72 -6.38 -13.88
C GLU A 180 -13.24 -5.24 -12.99
N MET A 181 -12.12 -4.60 -13.38
CA MET A 181 -11.57 -3.47 -12.63
C MET A 181 -12.59 -2.34 -12.61
N LYS A 182 -12.82 -1.75 -11.44
CA LYS A 182 -13.65 -0.54 -11.32
C LYS A 182 -13.02 0.62 -12.11
N ASN A 183 -11.69 0.72 -12.04
CA ASN A 183 -10.90 1.71 -12.77
C ASN A 183 -9.59 1.08 -13.30
N PRO A 184 -9.42 0.92 -14.63
CA PRO A 184 -8.20 0.34 -15.20
C PRO A 184 -6.92 1.13 -14.93
N ASN A 185 -7.04 2.43 -14.61
CA ASN A 185 -5.90 3.30 -14.30
C ASN A 185 -5.59 3.34 -12.79
N ASN A 186 -6.46 2.77 -11.95
CA ASN A 186 -6.31 2.77 -10.50
C ASN A 186 -6.80 1.44 -9.93
N TRP A 187 -5.89 0.47 -9.90
CA TRP A 187 -6.17 -0.90 -9.44
C TRP A 187 -6.56 -0.96 -7.95
N ASN A 188 -6.18 0.04 -7.15
CA ASN A 188 -6.55 0.11 -5.72
C ASN A 188 -8.07 0.21 -5.49
N GLU A 189 -8.84 0.65 -6.50
CA GLU A 189 -10.32 0.67 -6.40
C GLU A 189 -10.92 -0.74 -6.42
N GLY A 190 -10.13 -1.74 -6.79
CA GLY A 190 -10.53 -3.13 -6.85
C GLY A 190 -11.42 -3.43 -8.05
N CYS A 191 -12.24 -4.47 -7.90
CA CYS A 191 -13.01 -5.06 -8.96
C CYS A 191 -14.50 -5.12 -8.60
N ARG A 192 -15.35 -4.99 -9.61
CA ARG A 192 -16.80 -5.15 -9.52
C ARG A 192 -17.26 -6.40 -10.27
N PRO A 193 -18.31 -7.09 -9.80
CA PRO A 193 -18.81 -8.27 -10.47
C PRO A 193 -19.48 -7.91 -11.80
N LYS A 194 -19.32 -8.76 -12.82
CA LYS A 194 -20.07 -8.71 -14.10
C LYS A 194 -21.40 -9.46 -14.05
N PHE A 195 -21.76 -9.96 -12.87
CA PHE A 195 -22.94 -10.77 -12.62
C PHE A 195 -23.67 -10.25 -11.40
N THR A 196 -24.96 -10.56 -11.31
CA THR A 196 -25.75 -10.24 -10.13
C THR A 196 -25.63 -11.37 -9.13
N TYR A 197 -25.25 -11.06 -7.89
CA TYR A 197 -25.24 -12.04 -6.82
C TYR A 197 -26.68 -12.48 -6.50
N SER A 198 -26.90 -13.79 -6.42
CA SER A 198 -28.18 -14.38 -6.04
C SER A 198 -27.91 -15.40 -4.95
N CYS A 199 -28.54 -15.26 -3.78
CA CYS A 199 -28.52 -16.31 -2.75
C CYS A 199 -29.55 -17.40 -3.08
N ASN A 200 -29.50 -17.93 -4.31
CA ASN A 200 -30.33 -19.05 -4.71
C ASN A 200 -29.45 -20.28 -4.88
N LYS A 201 -29.58 -21.22 -3.94
CA LYS A 201 -28.81 -22.48 -3.86
C LYS A 201 -28.81 -23.31 -5.14
N ILE A 202 -29.81 -23.13 -6.00
CA ILE A 202 -29.98 -23.90 -7.25
C ILE A 202 -29.15 -23.31 -8.39
N GLN A 203 -28.83 -22.00 -8.34
CA GLN A 203 -28.17 -21.27 -9.43
C GLN A 203 -26.75 -20.82 -9.08
N SER A 204 -26.39 -20.80 -7.80
CA SER A 204 -25.07 -20.39 -7.35
C SER A 204 -24.07 -21.54 -7.48
N ARG A 205 -22.97 -21.26 -8.18
CA ARG A 205 -21.83 -22.17 -8.32
C ARG A 205 -20.56 -21.46 -7.91
N PHE A 206 -19.63 -22.16 -7.29
CA PHE A 206 -18.30 -21.63 -7.03
C PHE A 206 -17.37 -21.88 -8.21
N VAL A 207 -16.44 -20.95 -8.42
CA VAL A 207 -15.35 -21.11 -9.37
C VAL A 207 -14.09 -21.34 -8.55
N GLN A 208 -13.43 -22.48 -8.76
CA GLN A 208 -12.18 -22.77 -8.10
C GLN A 208 -11.08 -21.83 -8.62
N ILE A 209 -10.35 -21.21 -7.69
CA ILE A 209 -9.18 -20.38 -8.00
C ILE A 209 -7.97 -21.06 -7.37
N PRO A 210 -7.17 -21.80 -8.17
CA PRO A 210 -6.04 -22.53 -7.63
C PRO A 210 -4.96 -21.57 -7.12
N GLN A 211 -4.20 -22.05 -6.15
CA GLN A 211 -3.06 -21.34 -5.59
C GLN A 211 -3.40 -20.01 -4.95
N VAL A 212 -4.66 -19.67 -4.69
CA VAL A 212 -5.01 -18.38 -4.12
C VAL A 212 -5.32 -18.47 -2.63
N ASP A 213 -4.65 -17.67 -1.80
CA ASP A 213 -5.05 -17.47 -0.40
C ASP A 213 -5.79 -16.13 -0.24
N PHE A 214 -6.96 -16.21 0.37
CA PHE A 214 -7.74 -15.06 0.82
C PHE A 214 -7.61 -15.02 2.33
N TYR A 215 -6.70 -14.20 2.83
CA TYR A 215 -6.49 -14.07 4.26
C TYR A 215 -7.69 -13.35 4.92
N GLY A 216 -8.01 -13.64 6.18
CA GLY A 216 -9.02 -12.90 6.99
C GLY A 216 -10.52 -13.16 6.67
N PHE A 217 -11.40 -12.46 7.43
CA PHE A 217 -12.89 -12.49 7.38
C PHE A 217 -13.50 -13.90 7.30
N ASP A 218 -12.99 -14.81 8.14
CA ASP A 218 -13.56 -16.14 8.29
C ASP A 218 -14.87 -16.07 9.08
N LEU A 219 -16.00 -16.37 8.42
CA LEU A 219 -17.31 -16.37 9.05
C LEU A 219 -17.41 -17.43 10.15
N ALA A 220 -16.95 -18.65 9.84
CA ALA A 220 -17.02 -19.79 10.74
C ALA A 220 -15.98 -20.83 10.34
N TYR A 221 -14.76 -20.68 10.86
CA TYR A 221 -13.71 -21.68 10.72
C TYR A 221 -14.19 -23.07 11.19
N LYS A 222 -13.89 -24.11 10.38
CA LYS A 222 -14.16 -25.51 10.71
C LYS A 222 -12.95 -26.38 10.38
N GLU A 223 -12.76 -27.40 11.19
CA GLU A 223 -11.73 -28.43 10.99
C GLU A 223 -12.36 -29.79 10.76
N LYS A 224 -11.64 -30.68 10.07
CA LYS A 224 -12.01 -32.08 9.87
C LYS A 224 -13.38 -32.26 9.21
N ILE A 225 -13.77 -31.34 8.33
CA ILE A 225 -14.96 -31.47 7.50
C ILE A 225 -14.58 -31.76 6.05
N SER A 226 -15.52 -32.29 5.26
CA SER A 226 -15.27 -32.51 3.83
C SER A 226 -15.34 -31.22 3.02
N TYR A 227 -14.82 -31.27 1.79
CA TYR A 227 -14.96 -30.15 0.84
C TYR A 227 -16.44 -29.85 0.57
N ASP A 228 -17.25 -30.87 0.34
CA ASP A 228 -18.68 -30.72 0.05
C ASP A 228 -19.43 -30.10 1.24
N ASP A 229 -19.09 -30.49 2.47
CA ASP A 229 -19.66 -29.87 3.67
C ASP A 229 -19.28 -28.40 3.77
N CYS A 230 -18.03 -28.04 3.46
CA CYS A 230 -17.57 -26.66 3.44
C CYS A 230 -18.30 -25.81 2.39
N GLU A 231 -18.49 -26.38 1.20
CA GLU A 231 -19.27 -25.75 0.13
C GLU A 231 -20.72 -25.52 0.55
N GLN A 232 -21.36 -26.52 1.15
CA GLN A 232 -22.74 -26.41 1.64
C GLN A 232 -22.88 -25.40 2.77
N LEU A 233 -21.91 -25.31 3.69
CA LEU A 233 -21.90 -24.27 4.74
C LEU A 233 -21.95 -22.87 4.13
N CYS A 234 -21.20 -22.64 3.05
CA CYS A 234 -21.21 -21.36 2.35
C CYS A 234 -22.54 -21.13 1.61
N LEU A 235 -23.05 -22.11 0.85
CA LEU A 235 -24.33 -21.99 0.13
C LEU A 235 -25.53 -21.76 1.04
N GLN A 236 -25.45 -22.19 2.30
CA GLN A 236 -26.51 -22.00 3.29
C GLN A 236 -26.47 -20.62 3.96
N ASN A 237 -25.38 -19.88 3.82
CA ASN A 237 -25.23 -18.56 4.39
C ASN A 237 -25.17 -17.50 3.28
N CYS A 238 -26.19 -16.64 3.18
CA CYS A 238 -26.25 -15.60 2.15
C CYS A 238 -25.20 -14.50 2.29
N THR A 239 -24.49 -14.41 3.43
CA THR A 239 -23.34 -13.51 3.56
C THR A 239 -22.05 -14.15 3.06
N CYS A 240 -22.05 -15.46 2.76
CA CYS A 240 -20.87 -16.17 2.28
C CYS A 240 -20.70 -16.01 0.77
N THR A 241 -19.54 -15.52 0.33
CA THR A 241 -19.22 -15.30 -1.09
C THR A 241 -18.25 -16.32 -1.65
N GLY A 242 -17.57 -17.05 -0.78
CA GLY A 242 -16.62 -18.08 -1.16
C GLY A 242 -16.06 -18.78 0.08
N PHE A 243 -15.16 -19.74 -0.13
CA PHE A 243 -14.48 -20.41 0.96
C PHE A 243 -13.07 -20.82 0.52
N SER A 244 -12.15 -20.87 1.48
CA SER A 244 -10.84 -21.51 1.30
C SER A 244 -10.88 -22.90 1.94
N TYR A 245 -10.31 -23.89 1.26
CA TYR A 245 -10.26 -25.28 1.74
C TYR A 245 -8.85 -25.85 1.57
N ARG A 246 -8.20 -26.22 2.67
CA ARG A 246 -6.83 -26.77 2.63
C ARG A 246 -6.87 -28.28 2.37
N LEU A 247 -6.32 -28.68 1.22
CA LEU A 247 -6.21 -30.09 0.79
C LEU A 247 -5.08 -30.88 1.50
N THR A 248 -4.49 -30.38 2.57
CA THR A 248 -3.40 -31.03 3.31
C THR A 248 -3.84 -32.26 4.12
N GLY A 249 -5.03 -32.80 3.87
CA GLY A 249 -5.60 -33.99 4.52
C GLY A 249 -6.32 -33.75 5.86
N ALA A 250 -6.24 -32.54 6.42
CA ALA A 250 -6.86 -32.19 7.70
C ALA A 250 -8.29 -31.63 7.58
N GLY A 251 -8.75 -31.27 6.36
CA GLY A 251 -10.11 -30.78 6.12
C GLY A 251 -10.39 -29.43 6.77
N PHE A 252 -9.48 -28.46 6.61
CA PHE A 252 -9.67 -27.11 7.12
C PHE A 252 -10.49 -26.28 6.14
N CYS A 253 -11.61 -25.74 6.64
CA CYS A 253 -12.57 -24.94 5.89
C CYS A 253 -12.66 -23.53 6.47
N TYR A 254 -12.64 -22.55 5.57
CA TYR A 254 -12.62 -21.13 5.88
C TYR A 254 -13.67 -20.40 5.01
N PRO A 255 -14.97 -20.40 5.41
CA PRO A 255 -16.00 -19.64 4.70
C PRO A 255 -15.76 -18.14 4.82
N LYS A 256 -15.93 -17.39 3.72
CA LYS A 256 -15.57 -15.97 3.58
C LYS A 256 -16.80 -15.08 3.37
N GLU A 257 -16.80 -13.91 4.00
CA GLU A 257 -17.91 -12.95 3.95
C GLU A 257 -17.90 -12.00 2.73
N ILE A 258 -19.08 -11.45 2.39
CA ILE A 258 -19.35 -10.38 1.39
C ILE A 258 -18.44 -9.17 1.51
N GLU A 259 -18.05 -8.81 2.72
CA GLU A 259 -17.22 -7.65 3.01
C GLU A 259 -15.74 -7.95 2.79
N MET A 260 -15.35 -8.26 1.55
CA MET A 260 -13.95 -8.38 1.11
C MET A 260 -13.25 -7.02 1.05
N TYR A 261 -13.58 -6.09 1.95
CA TYR A 261 -13.15 -4.68 1.90
C TYR A 261 -11.65 -4.49 2.14
N LEU A 262 -10.93 -5.53 2.59
CA LEU A 262 -9.52 -5.38 2.98
C LEU A 262 -8.58 -6.48 2.47
N ASN A 263 -9.05 -7.51 1.74
CA ASN A 263 -8.19 -8.65 1.44
C ASN A 263 -7.93 -8.92 -0.04
N GLN A 264 -6.64 -9.05 -0.29
CA GLN A 264 -6.02 -9.47 -1.52
C GLN A 264 -6.07 -10.99 -1.62
N SER A 265 -6.25 -11.49 -2.83
CA SER A 265 -6.02 -12.90 -3.13
C SER A 265 -4.57 -13.06 -3.59
N ARG A 266 -3.75 -13.84 -2.88
CA ARG A 266 -2.36 -14.09 -3.29
C ARG A 266 -2.25 -15.39 -4.06
N LYS A 267 -1.66 -15.41 -5.26
CA LYS A 267 -1.18 -16.67 -5.83
C LYS A 267 0.06 -17.20 -5.08
N ASP A 268 -0.11 -18.20 -4.23
CA ASP A 268 0.93 -19.05 -3.69
C ASP A 268 1.55 -19.91 -4.81
N ILE A 269 2.73 -19.51 -5.26
CA ILE A 269 3.61 -20.37 -6.05
C ILE A 269 4.15 -21.44 -5.09
N ARG A 270 3.45 -22.56 -4.97
CA ARG A 270 4.07 -23.81 -4.50
C ARG A 270 4.80 -24.50 -5.63
#